data_AF-A0A8T4Y178-F1
#
_entry.id   AF-A0A8T4Y178-F1
#
_cell.length_a   1.000
_cell.length_b   1.000
_cell.length_c   1.000
_cell.angle_alpha   90.00
_cell.angle_beta   90.00
_cell.angle_gamma   90.00
#
_symmetry.space_group_name_H-M   'P 1'
#
loop_
_entity.id
_entity.type
_entity.pdbx_description
1 polymer ?
#
loop_
_entity_poly.entity_id
_entity_poly.type
_entity_poly.pdbx_seq_one_letter_code
_entity_poly.pdbx_strand_id
1 'polypeptide(L)'
;MTEEDYIDVKLALKDFLRDNDLTLDDILSAMDEDKEGAIEALRRRTFLSEYELKQLERKATSRQLNTLLFVIQLFYLANPSGFYKDKLIYPCREDAVKDGKITAGSIKQILKILGIHIDWD
;
A
#
# COMPACT_ATOMS: atom_id res chain seq x y z
N MET A 1 -11.71 -14.88 15.94
CA MET A 1 -12.01 -13.97 14.83
C MET A 1 -12.42 -14.81 13.63
N THR A 2 -13.51 -14.45 12.97
CA THR A 2 -14.03 -15.12 11.76
C THR A 2 -13.55 -14.38 10.51
N GLU A 3 -13.69 -14.97 9.32
CA GLU A 3 -13.36 -14.28 8.05
C GLU A 3 -14.16 -12.97 7.87
N GLU A 4 -15.32 -12.84 8.52
CA GLU A 4 -16.14 -11.63 8.46
C GLU A 4 -15.52 -10.44 9.20
N ASP A 5 -14.57 -10.68 10.12
CA ASP A 5 -13.89 -9.66 10.92
C ASP A 5 -12.80 -8.92 10.14
N TYR A 6 -12.43 -9.42 8.95
CA TYR A 6 -11.35 -8.88 8.15
C TYR A 6 -11.83 -8.31 6.81
N ILE A 7 -11.07 -7.36 6.30
CA ILE A 7 -11.18 -6.87 4.93
C ILE A 7 -9.78 -6.77 4.35
N ASP A 8 -9.54 -7.38 3.19
CA ASP A 8 -8.26 -7.18 2.51
C ASP A 8 -8.15 -5.73 2.02
N VAL A 9 -6.91 -5.23 1.95
CA VAL A 9 -6.67 -3.83 1.62
C VAL A 9 -7.16 -3.44 0.21
N LYS A 10 -7.31 -4.39 -0.72
CA LYS A 10 -7.82 -4.12 -2.07
C LYS A 10 -9.33 -3.87 -2.04
N LEU A 11 -10.08 -4.67 -1.27
CA LEU A 11 -11.51 -4.44 -1.05
C LEU A 11 -11.75 -3.14 -0.27
N ALA A 12 -10.94 -2.87 0.76
CA ALA A 12 -11.01 -1.62 1.52
C ALA A 12 -10.77 -0.40 0.61
N LEU A 13 -9.75 -0.46 -0.26
CA LEU A 13 -9.48 0.60 -1.24
C LEU A 13 -10.66 0.82 -2.19
N LYS A 14 -11.22 -0.26 -2.76
CA LYS A 14 -12.35 -0.17 -3.69
C LYS A 14 -13.57 0.46 -3.03
N ASP A 15 -13.86 0.06 -1.79
CA ASP A 15 -14.97 0.58 -1.02
C ASP A 15 -14.77 2.06 -0.66
N PHE A 16 -13.57 2.43 -0.21
CA PHE A 16 -13.21 3.81 0.10
C PHE A 16 -13.40 4.74 -1.12
N LEU A 17 -12.92 4.32 -2.29
CA LEU A 17 -13.05 5.10 -3.51
C LEU A 17 -14.54 5.31 -3.89
N ARG A 18 -15.33 4.24 -3.82
CA ARG A 18 -16.78 4.29 -4.08
C ARG A 18 -17.51 5.24 -3.13
N ASP A 19 -17.22 5.18 -1.83
CA ASP A 19 -17.88 6.01 -0.83
C ASP A 19 -17.61 7.51 -1.00
N ASN A 20 -16.46 7.84 -1.60
CA ASN A 20 -16.05 9.22 -1.85
C ASN A 20 -16.38 9.70 -3.26
N ASP A 21 -17.08 8.89 -4.07
CA ASP A 21 -17.35 9.16 -5.50
C ASP A 21 -16.06 9.46 -6.30
N LEU A 22 -14.99 8.71 -5.99
CA LEU A 22 -13.67 8.85 -6.60
C LEU A 22 -13.30 7.58 -7.38
N THR A 23 -12.47 7.76 -8.39
CA THR A 23 -11.73 6.67 -9.03
C THR A 23 -10.28 6.66 -8.56
N LEU A 24 -9.60 5.53 -8.79
CA LEU A 24 -8.16 5.48 -8.56
C LEU A 24 -7.42 6.46 -9.49
N ASP A 25 -7.92 6.68 -10.71
CA ASP A 25 -7.35 7.65 -11.64
C ASP A 25 -7.38 9.08 -11.09
N ASP A 26 -8.48 9.49 -10.47
CA ASP A 26 -8.60 10.83 -9.88
C ASP A 26 -7.52 11.07 -8.83
N ILE A 27 -7.29 10.08 -7.95
CA ILE A 27 -6.22 10.15 -6.94
C ILE A 27 -4.84 10.18 -7.59
N LEU A 28 -4.56 9.25 -8.50
CA LEU A 28 -3.22 9.09 -9.07
C LEU A 28 -2.84 10.26 -9.98
N SER A 29 -3.80 10.90 -10.65
CA SER A 29 -3.55 12.10 -11.47
C SER A 29 -3.13 13.33 -10.65
N ALA A 30 -3.46 13.35 -9.36
CA ALA A 30 -3.03 14.39 -8.43
C ALA A 30 -1.67 14.09 -7.78
N MET A 31 -1.13 12.88 -7.99
CA MET A 31 0.19 12.48 -7.50
C MET A 31 1.27 12.77 -8.55
N ASP A 32 2.50 12.96 -8.10
CA ASP A 32 3.65 13.04 -9.01
C ASP A 32 3.78 11.72 -9.79
N GLU A 33 3.80 11.79 -11.11
CA GLU A 33 3.88 10.63 -11.99
C GLU A 33 5.31 10.08 -12.13
N ASP A 34 6.31 10.79 -11.61
CA ASP A 34 7.70 10.34 -11.70
C ASP A 34 8.01 9.16 -10.76
N LYS A 35 8.76 8.22 -11.31
CA LYS A 35 9.10 6.96 -10.65
C LYS A 35 10.13 7.14 -9.55
N GLU A 36 11.11 8.03 -9.75
CA GLU A 36 12.18 8.30 -8.79
C GLU A 36 11.61 8.93 -7.52
N GLY A 37 10.69 9.89 -7.70
CA GLY A 37 9.93 10.49 -6.60
C GLY A 37 9.16 9.46 -5.76
N ALA A 38 8.48 8.52 -6.42
CA ALA A 38 7.74 7.45 -5.74
C ALA A 38 8.68 6.50 -4.97
N ILE A 39 9.83 6.14 -5.54
CA ILE A 39 10.83 5.28 -4.89
C ILE A 39 11.44 5.95 -3.66
N GLU A 40 11.80 7.23 -3.76
CA GLU A 40 12.32 7.98 -2.61
C GLU A 40 11.26 8.11 -1.50
N ALA A 41 10.00 8.29 -1.87
CA ALA A 41 8.89 8.28 -0.91
C ALA A 41 8.73 6.92 -0.20
N LEU A 42 8.90 5.81 -0.92
CA LEU A 42 8.88 4.45 -0.37
C LEU A 42 10.08 4.20 0.55
N ARG A 43 11.29 4.62 0.17
CA ARG A 43 12.50 4.51 1.00
C ARG A 43 12.31 5.14 2.38
N ARG A 44 11.64 6.29 2.44
CA ARG A 44 11.37 7.00 3.70
C ARG A 44 10.33 6.31 4.59
N ARG A 45 9.37 5.60 3.99
CA ARG A 45 8.18 5.06 4.66
C ARG A 45 8.20 3.56 4.89
N THR A 46 9.20 2.86 4.35
CA THR A 46 9.27 1.39 4.40
C THR A 46 10.65 0.91 4.87
N PHE A 47 10.70 -0.35 5.27
CA PHE A 47 11.94 -1.08 5.56
C PHE A 47 12.40 -1.92 4.36
N LEU A 48 12.02 -1.55 3.13
CA LEU A 48 12.58 -2.19 1.95
C LEU A 48 14.09 -1.91 1.88
N SER A 49 14.87 -2.94 1.54
CA SER A 49 16.28 -2.78 1.22
C SER A 49 16.47 -2.02 -0.09
N GLU A 50 17.67 -1.48 -0.30
CA GLU A 50 18.05 -0.84 -1.57
C GLU A 50 17.87 -1.77 -2.78
N TYR A 51 18.15 -3.07 -2.59
CA TYR A 51 17.91 -4.08 -3.62
C TYR A 51 16.41 -4.19 -3.96
N GLU A 52 15.54 -4.29 -2.96
CA GLU A 52 14.09 -4.39 -3.14
C GLU A 52 13.50 -3.11 -3.76
N LEU A 53 13.96 -1.93 -3.34
CA LEU A 53 13.57 -0.66 -3.95
C LEU A 53 13.95 -0.62 -5.43
N LYS A 54 15.15 -1.09 -5.79
CA LYS A 54 15.60 -1.18 -7.18
C LYS A 54 14.78 -2.19 -8.00
N GLN A 55 14.34 -3.29 -7.39
CA GLN A 55 13.42 -4.23 -8.06
C GLN A 55 12.07 -3.58 -8.35
N LEU A 56 11.51 -2.83 -7.39
CA LEU A 56 10.29 -2.04 -7.60
C LEU A 56 10.47 -0.99 -8.70
N GLU A 57 11.56 -0.23 -8.65
CA GLU A 57 11.89 0.77 -9.65
C GLU A 57 12.05 0.17 -11.05
N ARG A 58 12.50 -1.08 -11.18
CA ARG A 58 12.64 -1.71 -12.50
C ARG A 58 11.34 -2.33 -13.00
N LYS A 59 10.61 -3.00 -12.11
CA LYS A 59 9.53 -3.93 -12.48
C LYS A 59 8.12 -3.33 -12.33
N ALA A 60 7.91 -2.36 -11.44
CA ALA A 60 6.61 -1.70 -11.27
C ALA A 60 6.46 -0.52 -12.22
N THR A 61 5.23 -0.16 -12.59
CA THR A 61 4.92 1.12 -13.25
C THR A 61 4.79 2.25 -12.22
N SER A 62 4.95 3.52 -12.62
CA SER A 62 4.69 4.66 -11.72
C SER A 62 3.30 4.58 -11.09
N ARG A 63 2.30 4.18 -11.89
CA ARG A 63 0.92 3.94 -11.42
C ARG A 63 0.85 2.93 -10.28
N GLN A 64 1.57 1.81 -10.39
CA GLN A 64 1.63 0.78 -9.35
C GLN A 64 2.35 1.26 -8.09
N LEU A 65 3.45 2.01 -8.24
CA LEU A 65 4.17 2.59 -7.11
C LEU A 65 3.33 3.64 -6.37
N ASN A 66 2.63 4.50 -7.10
CA ASN A 66 1.74 5.50 -6.53
C ASN A 66 0.50 4.86 -5.89
N THR A 67 -0.03 3.78 -6.46
CA THR A 67 -1.09 2.99 -5.82
C THR A 67 -0.61 2.41 -4.49
N LEU A 68 0.59 1.82 -4.46
CA LEU A 68 1.19 1.31 -3.22
C LEU A 68 1.35 2.44 -2.20
N LEU A 69 1.94 3.57 -2.59
CA LEU A 69 2.14 4.74 -1.73
C LEU A 69 0.83 5.24 -1.12
N PHE A 70 -0.20 5.37 -1.94
CA PHE A 70 -1.52 5.81 -1.50
C PHE A 70 -2.10 4.85 -0.46
N VAL A 71 -2.08 3.54 -0.77
CA VAL A 71 -2.59 2.49 0.12
C VAL A 71 -1.85 2.48 1.46
N ILE A 72 -0.52 2.52 1.46
CA ILE A 72 0.26 2.51 2.70
C ILE A 72 0.02 3.78 3.52
N GLN A 73 -0.11 4.92 2.85
CA GLN A 73 -0.36 6.19 3.52
C GLN A 73 -1.75 6.19 4.17
N LEU A 74 -2.79 5.78 3.44
CA LEU A 74 -4.17 5.82 3.89
C LEU A 74 -4.46 4.80 5.00
N PHE A 75 -4.13 3.53 4.75
CA PHE A 75 -4.63 2.44 5.60
C PHE A 75 -3.69 2.04 6.73
N TYR A 76 -2.41 2.43 6.68
CA TYR A 76 -1.42 1.96 7.65
C TYR A 76 -0.74 3.09 8.41
N LEU A 77 -0.34 4.16 7.71
CA LEU A 77 0.38 5.27 8.33
C LEU A 77 -0.58 6.31 8.92
N ALA A 78 -1.60 6.72 8.17
CA ALA A 78 -2.60 7.70 8.62
C ALA A 78 -3.75 7.09 9.45
N ASN A 79 -3.86 5.77 9.49
CA ASN A 79 -4.87 5.05 10.27
C ASN A 79 -4.19 4.25 11.40
N PRO A 80 -4.05 4.81 12.61
CA PRO A 80 -3.48 4.09 13.76
C PRO A 80 -4.31 2.89 14.22
N SER A 81 -5.62 2.90 13.97
CA SER A 81 -6.52 1.83 14.45
C SER A 81 -6.33 0.52 13.67
N GLY A 82 -5.97 0.61 12.39
CA GLY A 82 -5.94 -0.56 11.50
C GLY A 82 -7.32 -1.08 11.09
N PHE A 83 -8.40 -0.38 11.47
CA PHE A 83 -9.77 -0.74 11.10
C PHE A 83 -10.28 0.07 9.90
N TYR A 84 -11.17 -0.56 9.13
CA TYR A 84 -11.99 0.08 8.10
C TYR A 84 -13.42 -0.45 8.21
N LYS A 85 -14.39 0.44 8.51
CA LYS A 85 -15.80 0.09 8.76
C LYS A 85 -15.96 -1.12 9.69
N ASP A 86 -15.38 -0.99 10.89
CA ASP A 86 -15.38 -2.00 11.95
C ASP A 86 -14.72 -3.35 11.61
N LYS A 87 -14.04 -3.46 10.47
CA LYS A 87 -13.25 -4.63 10.07
C LYS A 87 -11.75 -4.36 10.16
N LEU A 88 -10.98 -5.34 10.60
CA LEU A 88 -9.52 -5.26 10.58
C LEU A 88 -9.01 -5.35 9.14
N ILE A 89 -8.18 -4.40 8.76
CA ILE A 89 -7.54 -4.41 7.45
C ILE A 89 -6.46 -5.49 7.45
N TYR A 90 -6.45 -6.32 6.41
CA TYR A 90 -5.40 -7.31 6.18
C TYR A 90 -4.44 -6.85 5.06
N PRO A 91 -3.09 -6.92 5.26
CA PRO A 91 -2.38 -7.31 6.49
C PRO A 91 -2.69 -6.39 7.68
N CYS A 92 -2.67 -6.95 8.89
CA CYS A 92 -2.95 -6.21 10.12
C CYS A 92 -1.92 -5.10 10.35
N ARG A 93 -2.38 -3.94 10.82
CA ARG A 93 -1.50 -2.79 11.05
C ARG A 93 -0.40 -3.08 12.08
N GLU A 94 -0.73 -3.82 13.13
CA GLU A 94 0.21 -4.19 14.21
C GLU A 94 1.42 -4.97 13.68
N ASP A 95 1.22 -5.83 12.68
CA ASP A 95 2.29 -6.59 12.03
C ASP A 95 2.96 -5.78 10.91
N ALA A 96 2.17 -4.94 10.23
CA ALA A 96 2.64 -4.21 9.06
C ALA A 96 3.51 -3.00 9.40
N VAL A 97 3.26 -2.33 10.53
CA VAL A 97 3.93 -1.06 10.87
C VAL A 97 4.83 -1.24 12.08
N LYS A 98 6.12 -0.96 11.90
CA LYS A 98 7.13 -0.95 12.96
C LYS A 98 7.85 0.40 12.95
N ASP A 99 8.01 1.04 14.10
CA ASP A 99 8.72 2.33 14.25
C ASP A 99 8.27 3.41 13.24
N GLY A 100 6.97 3.44 12.93
CA GLY A 100 6.38 4.41 11.98
C GLY A 100 6.64 4.11 10.49
N LYS A 101 7.22 2.94 10.16
CA LYS A 101 7.47 2.49 8.78
C LYS A 101 6.83 1.13 8.52
N ILE A 102 6.55 0.84 7.25
CA ILE A 102 6.00 -0.46 6.85
C ILE A 102 7.10 -1.49 6.67
N THR A 103 6.92 -2.69 7.22
CA THR A 103 7.88 -3.80 7.06
C THR A 103 7.95 -4.27 5.60
N ALA A 104 9.13 -4.75 5.17
CA ALA A 104 9.30 -5.28 3.82
C ALA A 104 8.36 -6.47 3.54
N GLY A 105 8.14 -7.34 4.53
CA GLY A 105 7.22 -8.48 4.42
C GLY A 105 5.79 -8.03 4.11
N SER A 106 5.30 -7.01 4.80
CA SER A 106 3.95 -6.49 4.58
C SER A 106 3.81 -5.73 3.26
N ILE A 107 4.85 -5.04 2.78
CA ILE A 107 4.84 -4.47 1.42
C ILE A 107 4.63 -5.56 0.36
N LYS A 108 5.35 -6.69 0.48
CA LYS A 108 5.19 -7.82 -0.46
C LYS A 108 3.78 -8.40 -0.43
N GLN A 109 3.18 -8.52 0.75
CA GLN A 109 1.79 -8.97 0.92
C GLN A 109 0.79 -7.98 0.31
N ILE A 110 0.94 -6.69 0.59
CA ILE A 110 0.07 -5.63 0.05
C ILE A 110 0.13 -5.63 -1.48
N LEU A 111 1.33 -5.67 -2.07
CA LEU A 111 1.50 -5.76 -3.52
C LEU A 111 0.77 -6.97 -4.11
N LYS A 112 0.92 -8.15 -3.50
CA LYS A 112 0.21 -9.37 -3.92
C LYS A 112 -1.31 -9.21 -3.86
N ILE A 113 -1.85 -8.63 -2.78
CA ILE A 113 -3.29 -8.39 -2.62
C ILE A 113 -3.81 -7.40 -3.66
N LEU A 114 -3.05 -6.35 -3.94
CA LEU A 114 -3.36 -5.38 -5.00
C LEU A 114 -3.31 -6.00 -6.41
N GLY A 115 -2.70 -7.18 -6.57
CA GLY A 115 -2.48 -7.83 -7.87
C GLY A 115 -1.25 -7.29 -8.61
N ILE A 116 -0.30 -6.70 -7.87
CA ILE A 116 0.97 -6.20 -8.40
C ILE A 116 2.02 -7.27 -8.12
N HIS A 117 2.42 -7.98 -9.17
CA HIS A 117 3.39 -9.07 -9.08
C HIS A 117 4.80 -8.55 -9.34
N ILE A 118 5.63 -8.59 -8.30
CA ILE A 118 7.05 -8.27 -8.36
C ILE A 118 7.80 -9.55 -8.04
N ASP A 119 8.64 -9.96 -8.98
CA ASP A 119 9.62 -11.00 -8.71
C ASP A 119 10.78 -10.36 -7.93
N TRP A 120 11.11 -10.91 -6.77
CA TRP A 120 12.12 -10.34 -5.88
C TRP A 120 13.49 -10.99 -6.05
N ASP A 121 13.57 -12.04 -6.87
CA ASP A 121 14.78 -12.80 -7.16
C ASP A 121 15.67 -12.12 -8.22
#